data_AF-A0A327YF54-F1
#
_entry.id   AF-A0A327YF54-F1
#
_cell.length_a   1.000
_cell.length_b   1.000
_cell.length_c   1.000
_cell.angle_alpha   90.00
_cell.angle_beta   90.00
_cell.angle_gamma   90.00
#
_symmetry.space_group_name_H-M   'P 1'
#
loop_
_entity.id
_entity.type
_entity.pdbx_description
1 polymer ?
#
loop_
_entity_poly.entity_id
_entity_poly.type
_entity_poly.pdbx_seq_one_letter_code
_entity_poly.pdbx_strand_id
1 'polypeptide(L)' 'MKAMLSGFAAIVIIGVGAYFTLESLGFSSQEVYSSPNARVD' A
#
# COMPACT_ATOMS: atom_id res chain seq x y z
N MET A 1 -12.37 15.08 -17.04
CA MET A 1 -11.13 14.33 -17.35
C MET A 1 -9.95 14.73 -16.45
N LYS A 2 -9.60 16.02 -16.31
CA LYS A 2 -8.46 16.45 -15.46
C LYS A 2 -8.52 15.95 -14.00
N ALA A 3 -9.70 15.99 -13.38
CA ALA A 3 -9.93 15.49 -12.03
C ALA A 3 -9.72 13.96 -11.90
N MET A 4 -10.04 13.19 -12.95
CA MET A 4 -9.78 11.75 -12.97
C MET A 4 -8.28 11.45 -13.06
N LEU A 5 -7.56 12.20 -13.89
CA LEU A 5 -6.12 12.04 -14.05
C LEU A 5 -5.37 12.41 -12.77
N SER A 6 -5.79 13.48 -12.08
CA SER A 6 -5.22 13.86 -10.79
C SER A 6 -5.50 12.84 -9.69
N GLY A 7 -6.70 12.23 -9.69
CA GLY A 7 -7.03 11.14 -8.77
C GLY A 7 -6.15 9.91 -8.98
N PHE A 8 -5.94 9.52 -10.24
CA PHE A 8 -5.02 8.43 -10.58
C PHE A 8 -3.57 8.73 -10.18
N ALA A 9 -3.09 9.93 -10.49
CA ALA A 9 -1.74 10.35 -10.10
C ALA A 9 -1.56 10.34 -8.57
N ALA A 10 -2.56 10.80 -7.81
CA ALA A 10 -2.53 10.77 -6.35
C ALA A 10 -2.46 9.33 -5.80
N ILE A 11 -3.25 8.40 -6.35
CA ILE A 11 -3.23 6.98 -5.94
C ILE A 11 -1.84 6.37 -6.18
N VAL A 12 -1.22 6.64 -7.33
CA VAL A 12 0.13 6.12 -7.64
C VAL A 12 1.16 6.66 -6.64
N ILE A 13 1.14 7.96 -6.36
CA ILE A 13 2.07 8.58 -5.41
C ILE A 13 1.91 7.98 -4.01
N ILE A 14 0.67 7.82 -3.55
CA ILE A 14 0.37 7.25 -2.23
C ILE A 14 0.82 5.79 -2.16
N GLY A 15 0.56 4.99 -3.20
CA GLY A 15 0.97 3.58 -3.24
C GLY A 15 2.48 3.38 -3.21
N VAL A 16 3.22 4.15 -4.02
CA VAL A 16 4.69 4.10 -4.04
C VAL A 16 5.27 4.59 -2.72
N GLY A 17 4.73 5.68 -2.16
CA GLY A 17 5.14 6.18 -0.84
C GLY A 17 4.93 5.14 0.26
N ALA A 18 3.76 4.48 0.28
CA ALA A 18 3.45 3.45 1.26
C ALA A 18 4.41 2.25 1.16
N TYR A 19 4.73 1.80 -0.06
CA TYR A 19 5.64 0.67 -0.27
C TYR A 19 7.01 0.89 0.39
N PHE A 20 7.65 2.02 0.10
CA PHE A 20 8.97 2.32 0.68
C PHE A 20 8.91 2.75 2.15
N THR A 21 7.83 3.42 2.57
CA THR A 21 7.71 3.91 3.95
C THR A 21 7.43 2.77 4.92
N LEU A 22 6.56 1.82 4.59
CA LEU A 22 6.28 0.68 5.46
C LEU A 22 7.51 -0.23 5.59
N GLU A 23 8.24 -0.45 4.50
CA GLU A 23 9.52 -1.18 4.52
C GLU A 23 10.56 -0.48 5.41
N SER A 24 10.70 0.85 5.29
CA SER A 24 11.66 1.64 6.09
C SER A 24 11.30 1.70 7.58
N LEU A 25 10.01 1.60 7.92
CA LEU A 25 9.52 1.54 9.29
C LEU A 25 9.63 0.12 9.89
N GLY A 26 10.13 -0.86 9.13
CA GLY A 26 10.38 -2.22 9.59
C GLY A 26 9.13 -3.09 9.67
N PHE A 27 8.02 -2.69 9.05
CA PHE A 27 6.84 -3.53 8.97
C PHE A 27 7.14 -4.73 8.06
N SER A 28 7.01 -5.94 8.59
CA SER A 28 7.15 -7.14 7.76
C SER A 28 5.94 -7.28 6.84
N SER A 29 6.14 -7.82 5.64
CA SER A 29 5.04 -8.15 4.73
C SER A 29 3.99 -9.07 5.37
N GLN A 30 4.39 -9.86 6.36
CA GLN A 30 3.46 -10.69 7.13
C GLN A 30 2.53 -9.83 8.00
N GLU A 31 3.00 -8.77 8.67
CA GLU A 31 2.12 -7.90 9.48
C GLU A 31 1.22 -6.98 8.64
N VAL A 32 1.67 -6.61 7.44
CA VAL A 32 0.91 -5.73 6.54
C VAL A 32 -0.16 -6.47 5.77
N TYR A 33 0.14 -7.70 5.34
CA TYR A 33 -0.73 -8.49 4.46
C TYR A 33 -1.44 -9.66 5.17
N SER A 34 -1.06 -10.02 6.41
CA SER A 34 -1.74 -11.07 7.15
C SER A 34 -2.85 -10.49 8.02
N SER A 35 -4.07 -10.92 7.74
CA SER A 35 -5.24 -10.74 8.61
C SER A 35 -5.42 -12.01 9.44
N PRO A 36 -6.02 -11.96 10.65
CA PRO A 36 -6.46 -13.16 11.37
C PRO A 36 -7.37 -14.07 10.54
N ASN A 37 -8.03 -13.53 9.50
CA ASN A 37 -8.87 -14.27 8.56
C ASN A 37 -8.12 -14.75 7.30
N ALA A 38 -6.83 -14.44 7.15
CA ALA A 38 -6.03 -14.96 6.05
C ALA A 38 -5.76 -16.44 6.34
N ARG A 39 -6.53 -17.34 5.70
CA ARG A 39 -6.26 -18.78 5.75
C ARG A 39 -4.88 -19.03 5.14
N VAL A 40 -3.98 -19.52 5.99
CA VAL A 40 -2.62 -20.00 5.65
C VAL A 40 -2.58 -21.53 5.53
N ASP A 41 -3.74 -22.13 5.24
CA ASP A 41 -3.89 -23.57 5.00
C ASP A 41 -3.81 -23.86 3.49
#